data_AF-A0AAW0CAI5-F1
#
_entry.id   AF-A0AAW0CAI5-F1
#
_cell.length_a   1.000
_cell.length_b   1.000
_cell.length_c   1.000
_cell.angle_alpha   90.00
_cell.angle_beta   90.00
_cell.angle_gamma   90.00
#
_symmetry.space_group_name_H-M   'P 1'
#
loop_
_entity.id
_entity.type
_entity.pdbx_description
1 polymer ?
#
loop_
_entity_poly.entity_id
_entity_poly.type
_entity_poly.pdbx_seq_one_letter_code
_entity_poly.pdbx_strand_id
1 'polypeptide(L)'
;MTGSAFIPGDLFLALVQHGKTVSMAVVKSTSIIQDGRSVRDVVAGTIGNPQANIKLVGQIMHLEATSKMQATGILTTKPVIVTVPGILVELVNPTVVDARGRLSEQAAKGLNSAGTGWALRNSSLDFLLAKLSQSLSDTTAGLRAIPKVGESVHFPYKLPQGQVALKSESGTALVATNPAQRCLYCPEVPKNWRAHIGAHILRHLRGSGEPKAKKNTPGQIHDSMPCGLCGRSGRPECEVTMKPNSKKSDSDMKTDYQYYTQFQYKTADEGKSKGSCRNVPIICGLCPGPARQHDTVPGIWRYNMPDHLRMHHAEYALPQQPEGLPLPYSVRKSMEISQEEEAAMGVRPEFILQPFTQVASAAAGGETLKRASESSGGIAKRGRR
;
A
#
# COMPACT_ATOMS: atom_id res chain seq x y z
N MET A 1 -9.07 23.50 20.91
CA MET A 1 -7.96 22.92 21.70
C MET A 1 -6.63 23.17 21.00
N THR A 2 -6.24 24.43 20.83
CA THR A 2 -4.97 24.78 20.20
C THR A 2 -3.88 24.75 21.29
N GLY A 3 -3.19 23.62 21.43
CA GLY A 3 -2.00 23.50 22.28
C GLY A 3 -1.94 22.29 23.22
N SER A 4 -2.99 21.48 23.33
CA SER A 4 -2.90 20.23 24.10
C SER A 4 -2.16 19.15 23.30
N ALA A 5 -1.28 18.42 23.97
CA ALA A 5 -0.71 17.19 23.45
C ALA A 5 -1.80 16.11 23.38
N PHE A 6 -1.79 15.31 22.32
CA PHE A 6 -2.56 14.08 22.20
C PHE A 6 -1.65 12.90 22.49
N ILE A 7 -2.07 12.00 23.38
CA ILE A 7 -1.26 10.90 23.90
C ILE A 7 -1.97 9.54 23.77
N PRO A 8 -1.24 8.40 23.78
CA PRO A 8 -1.84 7.09 23.93
C PRO A 8 -2.74 7.05 25.17
N GLY A 9 -3.97 6.55 25.00
CA GLY A 9 -5.02 6.57 26.00
C GLY A 9 -6.14 7.55 25.70
N ASP A 10 -5.88 8.61 24.92
CA ASP A 10 -6.88 9.58 24.49
C ASP A 10 -7.89 8.97 23.51
N LEU A 11 -9.08 9.57 23.46
CA LEU A 11 -10.18 9.13 22.60
C LEU A 11 -10.25 9.97 21.33
N PHE A 12 -10.56 9.30 20.22
CA PHE A 12 -10.80 9.93 18.94
C PHE A 12 -11.94 9.23 18.19
N LEU A 13 -12.52 9.93 17.23
CA LEU A 13 -13.52 9.40 16.30
C LEU A 13 -12.89 9.18 14.93
N ALA A 14 -13.26 8.09 14.27
CA ALA A 14 -12.82 7.79 12.92
C ALA A 14 -13.95 7.11 12.14
N LEU A 15 -13.97 7.30 10.82
CA LEU A 15 -14.80 6.46 9.95
C LEU A 15 -14.14 5.10 9.78
N VAL A 16 -14.95 4.05 9.83
CA VAL A 16 -14.51 2.66 9.65
C VAL A 16 -15.48 1.96 8.71
N GLN A 17 -14.96 1.20 7.77
CA GLN A 17 -15.74 0.42 6.82
C GLN A 17 -15.96 -1.00 7.36
N HIS A 18 -17.20 -1.45 7.39
CA HIS A 18 -17.58 -2.84 7.63
C HIS A 18 -18.48 -3.31 6.48
N GLY A 19 -18.04 -4.32 5.73
CA GLY A 19 -18.72 -4.74 4.50
C GLY A 19 -18.93 -3.56 3.51
N LYS A 20 -20.19 -3.25 3.22
CA LYS A 20 -20.61 -2.16 2.31
C LYS A 20 -20.98 -0.87 3.06
N THR A 21 -20.84 -0.83 4.37
CA THR A 21 -21.29 0.28 5.21
C THR A 21 -20.09 1.00 5.81
N VAL A 22 -20.21 2.32 5.93
CA VAL A 22 -19.25 3.17 6.65
C VAL A 22 -19.93 3.69 7.90
N SER A 23 -19.31 3.47 9.05
CA SER A 23 -19.81 3.92 10.35
C SER A 23 -18.70 4.61 11.13
N MET A 24 -19.07 5.55 11.99
CA MET A 24 -18.11 6.20 12.88
C MET A 24 -17.86 5.32 14.10
N ALA A 25 -16.58 5.11 14.42
CA ALA A 25 -16.11 4.40 15.59
C ALA A 25 -15.54 5.37 16.62
N VAL A 26 -15.87 5.17 17.91
CA VAL A 26 -15.11 5.71 19.03
C VAL A 26 -13.89 4.81 19.26
N VAL A 27 -12.70 5.40 19.23
CA VAL A 27 -11.43 4.68 19.28
C VAL A 27 -10.57 5.22 20.40
N LYS A 28 -10.04 4.33 21.24
CA LYS A 28 -9.02 4.68 22.24
C LYS A 28 -7.64 4.46 21.65
N SER A 29 -6.84 5.53 21.60
CA SER A 29 -5.48 5.45 21.09
C SER A 29 -4.63 4.52 21.93
N THR A 30 -3.89 3.64 21.26
CA THR A 30 -2.91 2.74 21.88
C THR A 30 -1.49 3.07 21.45
N SER A 31 -1.32 3.67 20.27
CA SER A 31 -0.05 4.23 19.82
C SER A 31 -0.26 5.31 18.77
N ILE A 32 0.76 6.17 18.63
CA ILE A 32 0.81 7.24 17.64
C ILE A 32 2.01 6.96 16.74
N ILE A 33 1.82 7.06 15.43
CA ILE A 33 2.85 6.90 14.42
C ILE A 33 2.98 8.21 13.66
N GLN A 34 4.17 8.79 13.63
CA GLN A 34 4.51 9.97 12.84
C GLN A 34 5.73 9.64 11.99
N ASP A 35 5.66 9.89 10.68
CA ASP A 35 6.75 9.59 9.74
C ASP A 35 7.25 8.13 9.83
N GLY A 36 6.30 7.21 9.99
CA GLY A 36 6.57 5.78 10.11
C GLY A 36 7.23 5.34 11.43
N ARG A 37 7.40 6.26 12.39
CA ARG A 37 7.99 5.98 13.71
C ARG A 37 6.94 6.13 14.81
N SER A 38 7.02 5.28 15.82
CA SER A 38 6.16 5.43 17.00
C SER A 38 6.63 6.63 17.83
N VAL A 39 5.70 7.51 18.20
CA VAL A 39 5.95 8.70 19.03
C VAL A 39 5.09 8.64 20.30
N ARG A 40 5.53 9.35 21.35
CA ARG A 40 4.83 9.37 22.65
C ARG A 40 3.62 10.28 22.67
N ASP A 41 3.69 11.37 21.91
CA ASP A 41 2.66 12.40 21.83
C ASP A 41 2.79 13.18 20.52
N VAL A 42 1.73 13.89 20.15
CA VAL A 42 1.72 14.86 19.04
C VAL A 42 0.88 16.07 19.43
N VAL A 43 1.14 17.22 18.82
CA VAL A 43 0.30 18.41 19.00
C VAL A 43 -1.08 18.12 18.40
N ALA A 44 -2.15 18.23 19.18
CA ALA A 44 -3.51 17.88 18.72
C ALA A 44 -3.91 18.56 17.40
N GLY A 45 -3.52 19.82 17.22
CA GLY A 45 -3.80 20.60 16.00
C GLY A 45 -3.09 20.10 14.74
N THR A 46 -2.05 19.27 14.84
CA THR A 46 -1.31 18.76 13.68
C THR A 46 -1.84 17.42 13.17
N ILE A 47 -2.69 16.72 13.94
CA ILE A 47 -3.20 15.38 13.58
C ILE A 47 -3.94 15.40 12.24
N GLY A 48 -4.79 16.41 12.01
CA GLY A 48 -5.54 16.56 10.77
C GLY A 48 -4.73 17.13 9.60
N ASN A 49 -3.45 17.47 9.79
CA ASN A 49 -2.62 18.03 8.72
C ASN A 49 -2.06 16.89 7.84
N PRO A 50 -2.39 16.83 6.53
CA PRO A 50 -1.87 15.81 5.64
C PRO A 50 -0.33 15.76 5.57
N GLN A 51 0.33 16.90 5.77
CA GLN A 51 1.79 17.01 5.73
C GLN A 51 2.48 16.47 7.00
N ALA A 52 1.73 16.30 8.09
CA ALA A 52 2.30 15.79 9.34
C ALA A 52 2.47 14.25 9.31
N ASN A 53 1.88 13.56 8.33
CA ASN A 53 1.99 12.11 8.16
C ASN A 53 1.73 11.31 9.45
N ILE A 54 0.72 11.74 10.21
CA ILE A 54 0.32 11.11 11.46
C ILE A 54 -0.68 9.99 11.16
N LYS A 55 -0.46 8.82 11.77
CA LYS A 55 -1.39 7.70 11.83
C LYS A 55 -1.65 7.37 13.29
N LEU A 56 -2.91 7.21 13.65
CA LEU A 56 -3.33 6.81 14.99
C LEU A 56 -3.72 5.35 15.00
N VAL A 57 -3.15 4.58 15.92
CA VAL A 57 -3.54 3.19 16.17
C VAL A 57 -4.36 3.16 17.44
N GLY A 58 -5.47 2.44 17.42
CA GLY A 58 -6.29 2.34 18.60
C GLY A 58 -7.29 1.20 18.57
N GLN A 59 -7.93 1.00 19.71
CA GLN A 59 -8.97 -0.01 19.93
C GLN A 59 -10.35 0.63 19.77
N ILE A 60 -11.21 0.01 18.96
CA ILE A 60 -12.63 0.39 18.89
C ILE A 60 -13.27 0.08 20.25
N MET A 61 -13.88 1.10 20.85
CA MET A 61 -14.53 1.02 22.16
C MET A 61 -15.93 0.46 22.04
N HIS A 62 -16.47 -0.05 23.15
CA HIS A 62 -17.89 -0.41 23.22
C HIS A 62 -18.74 0.85 23.42
N LEU A 63 -19.83 0.99 22.66
CA LEU A 63 -20.77 2.11 22.78
C LEU A 63 -22.14 1.59 23.20
N GLU A 64 -22.67 2.15 24.28
CA GLU A 64 -24.00 1.84 24.83
C GLU A 64 -24.87 3.10 24.78
N ALA A 65 -26.08 2.99 24.20
CA ALA A 65 -27.03 4.10 24.15
C ALA A 65 -27.84 4.16 25.45
N THR A 66 -27.84 5.31 26.14
CA THR A 66 -28.43 5.46 27.50
C THR A 66 -29.97 5.54 27.54
N SER A 67 -30.68 4.90 26.62
CA SER A 67 -32.14 4.88 26.56
C SER A 67 -32.67 3.49 26.91
N LYS A 68 -32.76 3.19 28.23
CA LYS A 68 -33.43 2.02 28.84
C LYS A 68 -33.73 0.86 27.87
N MET A 69 -32.77 -0.02 27.62
CA MET A 69 -33.07 -1.34 27.02
C MET A 69 -32.27 -2.47 27.67
N GLN A 70 -32.98 -3.60 27.80
CA GLN A 70 -32.49 -4.89 28.29
C GLN A 70 -31.97 -5.70 27.09
N ALA A 71 -30.72 -6.18 27.14
CA ALA A 71 -30.31 -7.53 26.69
C ALA A 71 -28.81 -7.81 26.89
N THR A 72 -28.55 -9.08 27.25
CA THR A 72 -27.39 -10.00 27.10
C THR A 72 -26.05 -9.41 26.63
N GLY A 73 -24.89 -9.49 27.29
CA GLY A 73 -24.31 -10.57 28.08
C GLY A 73 -23.35 -11.46 27.29
N ILE A 74 -22.05 -11.15 27.24
CA ILE A 74 -20.89 -12.09 27.38
C ILE A 74 -19.52 -11.41 27.10
N LEU A 75 -18.53 -11.97 27.81
CA LEU A 75 -17.08 -11.75 27.94
C LEU A 75 -16.24 -11.47 26.69
N THR A 76 -15.25 -10.60 26.91
CA THR A 76 -13.92 -10.44 26.29
C THR A 76 -13.71 -11.07 24.91
N THR A 77 -14.14 -10.33 23.89
CA THR A 77 -13.70 -10.55 22.51
C THR A 77 -12.34 -9.87 22.27
N LYS A 78 -11.55 -10.42 21.34
CA LYS A 78 -10.28 -9.80 20.91
C LYS A 78 -10.55 -8.34 20.50
N PRO A 79 -9.77 -7.36 20.99
CA PRO A 79 -9.98 -5.97 20.66
C PRO A 79 -9.86 -5.77 19.14
N VAL A 80 -10.79 -5.01 18.56
CA VAL A 80 -10.69 -4.60 17.16
C VAL A 80 -9.73 -3.42 17.10
N ILE A 81 -8.50 -3.68 16.62
CA ILE A 81 -7.47 -2.66 16.46
C ILE A 81 -7.54 -2.08 15.05
N VAL A 82 -7.56 -0.75 14.97
CA VAL A 82 -7.56 0.00 13.70
C VAL A 82 -6.37 0.93 13.64
N THR A 83 -5.86 1.17 12.44
CA THR A 83 -4.89 2.23 12.14
C THR A 83 -5.56 3.23 11.21
N VAL A 84 -5.62 4.49 11.62
CA VAL A 84 -6.36 5.55 10.92
C VAL A 84 -5.43 6.69 10.57
N PRO A 85 -5.41 7.18 9.32
CA PRO A 85 -4.72 8.43 8.97
C PRO A 85 -5.31 9.61 9.76
N GLY A 86 -4.47 10.49 10.30
CA GLY A 86 -4.91 11.60 11.13
C GLY A 86 -5.89 12.57 10.43
N ILE A 87 -5.82 12.66 9.10
CA ILE A 87 -6.76 13.42 8.26
C ILE A 87 -8.21 12.91 8.32
N LEU A 88 -8.42 11.66 8.77
CA LEU A 88 -9.75 11.04 8.96
C LEU A 88 -10.08 10.85 10.44
N VAL A 89 -9.49 11.67 11.30
CA VAL A 89 -9.69 11.62 12.74
C VAL A 89 -10.26 12.92 13.25
N GLU A 90 -11.25 12.81 14.14
CA GLU A 90 -11.73 13.91 14.96
C GLU A 90 -11.46 13.64 16.44
N LEU A 91 -10.77 14.57 17.09
CA LEU A 91 -10.51 14.48 18.52
C LEU A 91 -11.78 14.79 19.30
N VAL A 92 -12.00 14.03 20.37
CA VAL A 92 -13.15 14.24 21.26
C VAL A 92 -12.70 14.42 22.69
N ASN A 93 -13.44 15.28 23.41
CA ASN A 93 -13.27 15.46 24.84
C ASN A 93 -14.55 15.01 25.56
N PRO A 94 -14.72 13.69 25.76
CA PRO A 94 -15.89 13.19 26.44
C PRO A 94 -15.91 13.62 27.91
N THR A 95 -17.11 13.70 28.48
CA THR A 95 -17.25 13.90 29.93
C THR A 95 -17.10 12.56 30.63
N VAL A 96 -16.27 12.48 31.66
CA VAL A 96 -16.22 11.30 32.53
C VAL A 96 -17.47 11.28 33.40
N VAL A 97 -18.18 10.16 33.44
CA VAL A 97 -19.43 10.00 34.19
C VAL A 97 -19.42 8.73 35.01
N ASP A 98 -20.16 8.71 36.12
CA ASP A 98 -20.52 7.46 36.78
C ASP A 98 -21.50 6.69 35.88
N ALA A 99 -21.08 5.50 35.45
CA ALA A 99 -21.83 4.66 34.54
C ALA A 99 -22.71 3.64 35.29
N ARG A 100 -22.48 3.39 36.59
CA ARG A 100 -23.23 2.37 37.36
C ARG A 100 -24.72 2.67 37.40
N GLY A 101 -25.10 3.94 37.54
CA GLY A 101 -26.51 4.38 37.53
C GLY A 101 -27.12 4.57 36.14
N ARG A 102 -26.35 4.36 35.06
CA ARG A 102 -26.76 4.66 33.67
C ARG A 102 -26.84 3.43 32.78
N LEU A 103 -26.25 2.32 33.21
CA LEU A 103 -26.19 1.06 32.48
C LEU A 103 -27.12 0.02 33.09
N SER A 104 -27.49 -0.98 32.29
CA SER A 104 -28.13 -2.20 32.81
C SER A 104 -27.16 -2.95 33.73
N GLU A 105 -27.68 -3.76 34.64
CA GLU A 105 -26.86 -4.58 35.55
C GLU A 105 -25.84 -5.44 34.79
N GLN A 106 -26.22 -5.93 33.62
CA GLN A 106 -25.37 -6.75 32.77
C GLN A 106 -24.24 -5.95 32.11
N ALA A 107 -24.53 -4.76 31.59
CA ALA A 107 -23.51 -3.87 31.03
C ALA A 107 -22.59 -3.31 32.12
N ALA A 108 -23.12 -3.09 33.33
CA ALA A 108 -22.34 -2.66 34.49
C ALA A 108 -21.25 -3.67 34.92
N LYS A 109 -21.44 -4.97 34.64
CA LYS A 109 -20.40 -6.01 34.89
C LYS A 109 -19.13 -5.80 34.06
N GLY A 110 -19.23 -5.08 32.93
CA GLY A 110 -18.09 -4.73 32.08
C GLY A 110 -17.37 -3.43 32.47
N LEU A 111 -17.86 -2.72 33.49
CA LEU A 111 -17.22 -1.48 33.93
C LEU A 111 -15.90 -1.74 34.65
N ASN A 112 -15.04 -0.72 34.65
CA ASN A 112 -13.84 -0.72 35.47
C ASN A 112 -14.20 -0.72 36.96
N SER A 113 -13.20 -0.97 37.82
CA SER A 113 -13.37 -0.97 39.29
C SER A 113 -13.96 0.33 39.84
N ALA A 114 -13.70 1.47 39.19
CA ALA A 114 -14.24 2.76 39.57
C ALA A 114 -15.71 2.97 39.14
N GLY A 115 -16.26 2.10 38.27
CA GLY A 115 -17.61 2.25 37.74
C GLY A 115 -17.80 3.43 36.78
N THR A 116 -16.72 4.05 36.32
CA THR A 116 -16.78 5.24 35.47
C THR A 116 -16.73 4.90 33.98
N GLY A 117 -17.30 5.78 33.16
CA GLY A 117 -17.26 5.70 31.71
C GLY A 117 -17.17 7.09 31.06
N TRP A 118 -17.31 7.12 29.74
CA TRP A 118 -17.30 8.35 28.95
C TRP A 118 -18.67 8.62 28.37
N ALA A 119 -19.10 9.88 28.41
CA ALA A 119 -20.33 10.34 27.80
C ALA A 119 -20.04 11.34 26.68
N LEU A 120 -20.69 11.14 25.54
CA LEU A 120 -20.70 12.03 24.38
C LEU A 120 -22.15 12.43 24.12
N ARG A 121 -22.39 13.69 23.74
CA ARG A 121 -23.72 14.16 23.38
C ARG A 121 -24.06 13.76 21.94
N ASN A 122 -25.30 13.36 21.68
CA ASN A 122 -25.74 12.98 20.33
C ASN A 122 -25.52 14.09 19.30
N SER A 123 -25.86 15.34 19.64
CA SER A 123 -25.64 16.48 18.76
C SER A 123 -24.16 16.69 18.40
N SER A 124 -23.25 16.39 19.31
CA SER A 124 -21.81 16.41 19.03
C SER A 124 -21.40 15.26 18.10
N LEU A 125 -21.95 14.06 18.30
CA LEU A 125 -21.68 12.90 17.44
C LEU A 125 -22.19 13.14 16.01
N ASP A 126 -23.39 13.69 15.84
CA ASP A 126 -23.96 13.97 14.52
C ASP A 126 -23.13 15.03 13.77
N PHE A 127 -22.73 16.09 14.47
CA PHE A 127 -21.86 17.13 13.91
C PHE A 127 -20.49 16.56 13.48
N LEU A 128 -19.87 15.74 14.33
CA LEU A 128 -18.56 15.14 14.04
C LEU A 128 -18.65 14.09 12.93
N LEU A 129 -19.74 13.33 12.85
CA LEU A 129 -20.00 12.41 11.75
C LEU A 129 -20.13 13.14 10.41
N ALA A 130 -20.85 14.26 10.38
CA ALA A 130 -20.94 15.11 9.20
C ALA A 130 -19.57 15.67 8.80
N LYS A 131 -18.79 16.16 9.77
CA LYS A 131 -17.44 16.69 9.54
C LYS A 131 -16.46 15.63 9.01
N LEU A 132 -16.46 14.44 9.59
CA LEU A 132 -15.65 13.30 9.10
C LEU A 132 -16.05 12.90 7.67
N SER A 133 -17.36 12.87 7.40
CA SER A 133 -17.88 12.52 6.07
C SER A 133 -17.52 13.56 5.01
N GLN A 134 -17.50 14.84 5.38
CA GLN A 134 -17.02 15.91 4.52
C GLN A 134 -15.52 15.77 4.25
N SER A 135 -14.72 15.57 5.31
CA SER A 135 -13.26 15.39 5.21
C SER A 135 -12.87 14.21 4.31
N LEU A 136 -13.66 13.13 4.35
CA LEU A 136 -13.51 11.97 3.47
C LEU A 136 -13.74 12.34 1.99
N SER A 137 -14.68 13.24 1.71
CA SER A 137 -15.02 13.69 0.36
C SER A 137 -13.95 14.65 -0.19
N ASP A 138 -13.38 15.48 0.68
CA ASP A 138 -12.36 16.47 0.32
C ASP A 138 -10.96 15.86 0.18
N THR A 139 -10.73 14.70 0.80
CA THR A 139 -9.44 14.02 0.80
C THR A 139 -9.21 13.23 -0.50
N THR A 140 -8.04 13.41 -1.13
CA THR A 140 -7.61 12.67 -2.33
C THR A 140 -7.45 11.16 -2.09
N ALA A 141 -7.20 10.75 -0.85
CA ALA A 141 -7.15 9.34 -0.46
C ALA A 141 -8.53 8.65 -0.52
N GLY A 142 -9.62 9.43 -0.43
CA GLY A 142 -11.01 8.97 -0.51
C GLY A 142 -11.32 7.80 0.40
N LEU A 143 -12.23 6.92 -0.05
CA LEU A 143 -12.69 5.72 0.67
C LEU A 143 -11.61 4.75 1.13
N ARG A 144 -10.40 4.83 0.57
CA ARG A 144 -9.34 3.83 0.80
C ARG A 144 -8.57 4.12 2.07
N ALA A 145 -8.58 5.37 2.53
CA ALA A 145 -8.02 5.75 3.82
C ALA A 145 -8.91 5.28 4.99
N ILE A 146 -10.15 4.85 4.71
CA ILE A 146 -11.04 4.28 5.73
C ILE A 146 -10.55 2.87 6.08
N PRO A 147 -10.17 2.61 7.36
CA PRO A 147 -9.83 1.26 7.79
C PRO A 147 -11.01 0.31 7.60
N LYS A 148 -10.71 -0.91 7.16
CA LYS A 148 -11.71 -1.99 7.04
C LYS A 148 -11.64 -2.88 8.27
N VAL A 149 -12.79 -3.16 8.86
CA VAL A 149 -12.91 -4.11 9.97
C VAL A 149 -13.92 -5.20 9.63
N GLY A 150 -13.68 -6.40 10.13
CA GLY A 150 -14.68 -7.46 10.12
C GLY A 150 -15.81 -7.14 11.09
N GLU A 151 -16.93 -7.85 10.95
CA GLU A 151 -17.98 -7.81 11.97
C GLU A 151 -17.44 -8.37 13.29
N SER A 152 -17.76 -7.68 14.37
CA SER A 152 -17.43 -8.09 15.73
C SER A 152 -18.66 -8.01 16.61
N VAL A 153 -18.56 -8.49 17.84
CA VAL A 153 -19.67 -8.43 18.80
C VAL A 153 -20.10 -6.98 19.10
N HIS A 154 -19.16 -6.03 19.08
CA HIS A 154 -19.40 -4.64 19.49
C HIS A 154 -19.37 -3.62 18.36
N PHE A 155 -18.99 -4.03 17.14
CA PHE A 155 -18.93 -3.14 15.97
C PHE A 155 -19.36 -3.88 14.69
N PRO A 156 -20.21 -3.27 13.83
CA PRO A 156 -20.77 -1.93 13.96
C PRO A 156 -21.69 -1.76 15.17
N TYR A 157 -21.75 -0.55 15.72
CA TYR A 157 -22.71 -0.25 16.78
C TYR A 157 -24.12 -0.46 16.25
N LYS A 158 -24.99 -1.12 17.02
CA LYS A 158 -26.37 -1.38 16.66
C LYS A 158 -27.29 -0.70 17.66
N LEU A 159 -28.29 0.01 17.16
CA LEU A 159 -29.44 0.43 17.95
C LEU A 159 -30.22 -0.82 18.40
N PRO A 160 -31.08 -0.72 19.42
CA PRO A 160 -31.78 -1.89 19.92
C PRO A 160 -32.70 -2.59 18.91
N GLN A 161 -33.13 -1.88 17.87
CA GLN A 161 -33.90 -2.43 16.74
C GLN A 161 -33.00 -3.17 15.72
N GLY A 162 -31.70 -3.32 16.00
CA GLY A 162 -30.71 -3.94 15.11
C GLY A 162 -30.16 -3.04 14.01
N GLN A 163 -30.66 -1.80 13.90
CA GLN A 163 -30.18 -0.83 12.90
C GLN A 163 -28.76 -0.35 13.24
N VAL A 164 -27.91 -0.16 12.23
CA VAL A 164 -26.54 0.34 12.44
C VAL A 164 -26.57 1.80 12.92
N ALA A 165 -26.03 2.05 14.12
CA ALA A 165 -25.86 3.38 14.69
C ALA A 165 -24.64 4.09 14.08
N LEU A 166 -24.63 5.43 14.16
CA LEU A 166 -23.53 6.28 13.69
C LEU A 166 -23.09 5.99 12.24
N LYS A 167 -24.04 5.60 11.39
CA LYS A 167 -23.82 5.29 9.98
C LYS A 167 -23.58 6.59 9.20
N SER A 168 -22.46 6.65 8.46
CA SER A 168 -22.25 7.71 7.47
C SER A 168 -22.98 7.34 6.19
N GLU A 169 -24.07 8.03 5.89
CA GLU A 169 -24.84 7.79 4.65
C GLU A 169 -24.02 8.12 3.40
N SER A 170 -23.31 9.26 3.39
CA SER A 170 -22.45 9.63 2.27
C SER A 170 -21.27 8.69 2.12
N GLY A 171 -20.59 8.31 3.22
CA GLY A 171 -19.52 7.31 3.18
C GLY A 171 -20.01 5.94 2.68
N THR A 172 -21.20 5.52 3.12
CA THR A 172 -21.83 4.27 2.66
C THR A 172 -22.21 4.33 1.18
N ALA A 173 -22.81 5.43 0.72
CA ALA A 173 -23.14 5.65 -0.68
C ALA A 173 -21.90 5.68 -1.55
N LEU A 174 -20.82 6.33 -1.09
CA LEU A 174 -19.52 6.31 -1.74
C LEU A 174 -18.98 4.86 -1.85
N VAL A 175 -19.01 4.07 -0.78
CA VAL A 175 -18.60 2.65 -0.84
C VAL A 175 -19.46 1.83 -1.80
N ALA A 176 -20.77 2.06 -1.80
CA ALA A 176 -21.70 1.36 -2.69
C ALA A 176 -21.50 1.75 -4.17
N THR A 177 -21.17 3.01 -4.45
CA THR A 177 -20.94 3.56 -5.79
C THR A 177 -19.48 3.45 -6.23
N ASN A 178 -18.58 3.00 -5.37
CA ASN A 178 -17.23 2.60 -5.72
C ASN A 178 -17.27 1.11 -6.09
N PRO A 179 -17.68 0.75 -7.34
CA PRO A 179 -17.58 -0.64 -7.79
C PRO A 179 -16.16 -1.08 -7.55
N ALA A 180 -15.97 -2.36 -7.22
CA ALA A 180 -14.66 -2.98 -7.13
C ALA A 180 -13.74 -2.35 -8.19
N GLN A 181 -12.66 -1.70 -7.75
CA GLN A 181 -12.02 -0.67 -8.56
C GLN A 181 -11.74 -1.20 -9.96
N ARG A 182 -12.29 -0.49 -10.93
CA ARG A 182 -11.97 -0.76 -12.32
C ARG A 182 -10.59 -0.21 -12.59
N CYS A 183 -9.86 -0.89 -13.45
CA CYS A 183 -8.61 -0.38 -13.98
C CYS A 183 -8.84 1.02 -14.58
N LEU A 184 -7.86 1.91 -14.42
CA LEU A 184 -7.94 3.25 -15.02
C LEU A 184 -7.80 3.23 -16.55
N TYR A 185 -7.27 2.13 -17.08
CA TYR A 185 -6.91 1.96 -18.48
C TYR A 185 -7.87 1.03 -19.23
N CYS A 186 -8.72 0.26 -18.53
CA CYS A 186 -9.64 -0.67 -19.15
C CYS A 186 -10.88 -0.93 -18.25
N PRO A 187 -11.97 -1.55 -18.77
CA PRO A 187 -13.19 -1.77 -17.99
C PRO A 187 -13.08 -2.89 -16.92
N GLU A 188 -11.98 -3.62 -16.87
CA GLU A 188 -11.83 -4.81 -16.02
C GLU A 188 -11.64 -4.44 -14.55
N VAL A 189 -12.02 -5.35 -13.65
CA VAL A 189 -11.76 -5.29 -12.21
C VAL A 189 -10.72 -6.36 -11.89
N PRO A 190 -9.44 -5.99 -11.79
CA PRO A 190 -8.38 -6.98 -11.69
C PRO A 190 -8.39 -7.67 -10.33
N LYS A 191 -8.27 -9.01 -10.32
CA LYS A 191 -7.95 -9.77 -9.09
C LYS A 191 -6.48 -9.57 -8.68
N ASN A 192 -5.60 -9.38 -9.67
CA ASN A 192 -4.18 -9.12 -9.48
C ASN A 192 -3.80 -7.82 -10.18
N TRP A 193 -3.80 -6.72 -9.42
CA TRP A 193 -3.50 -5.39 -9.93
C TRP A 193 -2.13 -5.26 -10.54
N ARG A 194 -1.10 -5.84 -9.92
CA ARG A 194 0.28 -5.79 -10.40
C ARG A 194 0.41 -6.40 -11.79
N ALA A 195 -0.13 -7.61 -11.98
CA ALA A 195 -0.05 -8.26 -13.28
C ALA A 195 -0.87 -7.53 -14.35
N HIS A 196 -2.04 -7.03 -13.97
CA HIS A 196 -2.91 -6.32 -14.88
C HIS A 196 -2.33 -4.97 -15.33
N ILE A 197 -1.84 -4.15 -14.38
CA ILE A 197 -1.15 -2.89 -14.70
C ILE A 197 0.17 -3.14 -15.39
N GLY A 198 0.90 -4.20 -15.02
CA GLY A 198 2.11 -4.62 -15.75
C GLY A 198 1.82 -4.89 -17.23
N ALA A 199 0.69 -5.52 -17.57
CA ALA A 199 0.30 -5.72 -18.96
C ALA A 199 0.09 -4.38 -19.70
N HIS A 200 -0.57 -3.42 -19.05
CA HIS A 200 -0.76 -2.07 -19.60
C HIS A 200 0.58 -1.35 -19.83
N ILE A 201 1.46 -1.36 -18.83
CA ILE A 201 2.80 -0.75 -18.92
C ILE A 201 3.60 -1.39 -20.05
N LEU A 202 3.64 -2.72 -20.14
CA LEU A 202 4.45 -3.39 -21.16
C LEU A 202 3.94 -3.08 -22.57
N ARG A 203 2.61 -3.12 -22.78
CA ARG A 203 2.00 -2.79 -24.07
C ARG A 203 2.24 -1.33 -24.47
N HIS A 204 2.21 -0.42 -23.50
CA HIS A 204 2.59 0.99 -23.69
C HIS A 204 4.05 1.13 -24.11
N LEU A 205 4.98 0.53 -23.36
CA LEU A 205 6.43 0.57 -23.64
C LEU A 205 6.81 -0.07 -24.98
N ARG A 206 5.96 -0.92 -25.55
CA ARG A 206 6.14 -1.55 -26.86
C ARG A 206 5.39 -0.86 -27.99
N GLY A 207 4.58 0.16 -27.69
CA GLY A 207 3.74 0.81 -28.69
C GLY A 207 2.68 -0.12 -29.29
N SER A 208 2.37 -1.25 -28.63
CA SER A 208 1.42 -2.24 -29.17
C SER A 208 -0.04 -1.78 -29.07
N GLY A 209 -0.29 -0.70 -28.32
CA GLY A 209 -1.62 -0.17 -28.05
C GLY A 209 -2.40 -0.97 -26.99
N GLU A 210 -3.52 -0.39 -26.57
CA GLU A 210 -4.44 -0.97 -25.59
C GLU A 210 -5.62 -1.67 -26.32
N PRO A 211 -5.76 -3.01 -26.22
CA PRO A 211 -6.73 -3.77 -27.02
C PRO A 211 -8.19 -3.45 -26.67
N LYS A 212 -8.43 -2.82 -25.51
CA LYS A 212 -9.76 -2.37 -25.05
C LYS A 212 -9.72 -0.94 -24.51
N ALA A 213 -8.91 -0.06 -25.08
CA ALA A 213 -8.98 1.36 -24.73
C ALA A 213 -10.42 1.83 -24.92
N LYS A 214 -11.05 2.35 -23.87
CA LYS A 214 -12.31 3.06 -24.09
C LYS A 214 -11.95 4.29 -24.90
N LYS A 215 -12.78 4.64 -25.89
CA LYS A 215 -12.65 5.90 -26.65
C LYS A 215 -12.57 7.13 -25.73
N ASN A 216 -13.00 7.01 -24.46
CA ASN A 216 -13.00 8.05 -23.44
C ASN A 216 -12.30 7.60 -22.12
N THR A 217 -11.32 6.70 -22.12
CA THR A 217 -10.58 6.41 -20.86
C THR A 217 -9.63 7.56 -20.54
N PRO A 218 -9.75 8.23 -19.38
CA PRO A 218 -8.94 9.40 -19.05
C PRO A 218 -7.51 9.09 -18.58
N GLY A 219 -7.13 7.81 -18.46
CA GLY A 219 -5.80 7.41 -18.01
C GLY A 219 -4.87 7.10 -19.19
N GLN A 220 -3.75 7.81 -19.28
CA GLN A 220 -2.59 7.40 -20.07
C GLN A 220 -1.52 6.82 -19.13
N ILE A 221 -0.83 5.76 -19.57
CA ILE A 221 0.37 5.27 -18.88
C ILE A 221 1.45 6.35 -19.06
N HIS A 222 2.10 6.75 -17.98
CA HIS A 222 3.17 7.75 -18.07
C HIS A 222 4.39 7.17 -18.79
N ASP A 223 5.08 8.01 -19.57
CA ASP A 223 6.19 7.60 -20.43
C ASP A 223 7.50 7.32 -19.68
N SER A 224 7.66 7.84 -18.46
CA SER A 224 8.87 7.65 -17.66
C SER A 224 8.53 7.08 -16.29
N MET A 225 9.14 5.94 -15.94
CA MET A 225 9.05 5.30 -14.62
C MET A 225 7.62 5.04 -14.09
N PRO A 226 6.69 4.48 -14.89
CA PRO A 226 5.33 4.22 -14.42
C PRO A 226 5.29 3.24 -13.24
N CYS A 227 4.48 3.53 -12.23
CA CYS A 227 4.30 2.64 -11.08
C CYS A 227 3.66 1.31 -11.50
N GLY A 228 4.28 0.17 -11.16
CA GLY A 228 3.77 -1.17 -11.46
C GLY A 228 2.41 -1.52 -10.84
N LEU A 229 1.87 -0.68 -9.95
CA LEU A 229 0.55 -0.85 -9.33
C LEU A 229 -0.52 0.10 -9.89
N CYS A 230 -0.14 1.20 -10.54
CA CYS A 230 -1.10 2.20 -11.00
C CYS A 230 -0.87 2.81 -12.38
N GLY A 231 0.30 2.58 -12.99
CA GLY A 231 0.67 3.10 -14.31
C GLY A 231 1.02 4.58 -14.37
N ARG A 232 0.98 5.31 -13.23
CA ARG A 232 1.34 6.74 -13.12
C ARG A 232 2.74 6.90 -12.53
N SER A 233 3.34 8.07 -12.73
CA SER A 233 4.69 8.39 -12.26
C SER A 233 4.71 9.60 -11.32
N GLY A 234 5.83 9.79 -10.60
CA GLY A 234 6.07 10.98 -9.77
C GLY A 234 5.20 11.11 -8.52
N ARG A 235 4.58 10.01 -8.09
CA ARG A 235 3.70 9.98 -6.92
C ARG A 235 4.46 9.40 -5.71
N PRO A 236 4.58 10.15 -4.59
CA PRO A 236 5.24 9.64 -3.39
C PRO A 236 4.64 8.32 -2.90
N GLU A 237 3.31 8.16 -2.99
CA GLU A 237 2.64 6.92 -2.60
C GLU A 237 2.98 5.73 -3.51
N CYS A 238 3.52 5.97 -4.70
CA CYS A 238 3.94 4.94 -5.65
C CYS A 238 5.41 4.55 -5.52
N GLU A 239 6.18 5.26 -4.68
CA GLU A 239 7.55 4.89 -4.40
C GLU A 239 7.57 3.50 -3.74
N VAL A 240 8.54 2.71 -4.18
CA VAL A 240 8.77 1.39 -3.62
C VAL A 240 10.14 1.38 -3.00
N THR A 241 10.22 0.85 -1.78
CA THR A 241 11.48 0.57 -1.11
C THR A 241 11.63 -0.93 -0.88
N MET A 242 12.88 -1.41 -0.88
CA MET A 242 13.24 -2.81 -0.69
C MET A 242 14.34 -2.93 0.34
N LYS A 243 14.31 -3.98 1.17
CA LYS A 243 15.47 -4.34 2.00
C LYS A 243 16.36 -5.33 1.25
N PRO A 244 17.63 -5.00 0.99
CA PRO A 244 18.57 -5.98 0.47
C PRO A 244 18.85 -7.04 1.54
N ASN A 245 18.82 -8.32 1.17
CA ASN A 245 19.24 -9.45 2.03
C ASN A 245 18.36 -9.82 3.25
N SER A 246 17.04 -9.83 3.13
CA SER A 246 16.29 -10.78 3.96
C SER A 246 16.66 -12.20 3.49
N LYS A 247 17.35 -12.99 4.34
CA LYS A 247 17.63 -14.42 4.08
C LYS A 247 16.34 -15.27 3.87
N LYS A 248 15.16 -14.64 3.94
CA LYS A 248 13.86 -15.20 3.65
C LYS A 248 13.46 -14.74 2.25
N SER A 249 12.95 -15.67 1.46
CA SER A 249 12.49 -15.53 0.07
C SER A 249 11.46 -14.43 -0.23
N ASP A 250 11.08 -13.64 0.78
CA ASP A 250 10.26 -12.45 0.65
C ASP A 250 11.18 -11.26 0.89
N SER A 251 11.59 -10.60 -0.20
CA SER A 251 12.08 -9.23 -0.09
C SER A 251 10.95 -8.38 0.50
N ASP A 252 11.22 -7.71 1.63
CA ASP A 252 10.29 -6.76 2.26
C ASP A 252 10.11 -5.55 1.32
N MET A 253 9.29 -5.70 0.31
CA MET A 253 8.82 -4.61 -0.53
C MET A 253 7.84 -3.78 0.30
N LYS A 254 8.10 -2.47 0.40
CA LYS A 254 7.20 -1.53 1.04
C LYS A 254 6.80 -0.44 0.06
N THR A 255 5.52 -0.13 0.05
CA THR A 255 4.95 0.99 -0.69
C THR A 255 3.72 1.46 0.07
N ASP A 256 3.47 2.76 0.08
CA ASP A 256 2.24 3.33 0.63
C ASP A 256 1.07 3.27 -0.39
N TYR A 257 1.29 2.64 -1.54
CA TYR A 257 0.28 2.56 -2.58
C TYR A 257 -0.91 1.71 -2.12
N GLN A 258 -2.08 2.33 -2.06
CA GLN A 258 -3.33 1.75 -1.57
C GLN A 258 -3.83 0.46 -2.27
N TYR A 259 -3.36 0.13 -3.47
CA TYR A 259 -3.71 -1.16 -4.13
C TYR A 259 -2.59 -2.20 -4.03
N TYR A 260 -1.58 -1.92 -3.21
CA TYR A 260 -0.59 -2.92 -2.91
C TYR A 260 -1.26 -4.08 -2.17
N THR A 261 -1.41 -5.19 -2.87
CA THR A 261 -1.64 -6.48 -2.25
C THR A 261 -0.28 -7.14 -2.03
N GLN A 262 -0.03 -7.60 -0.81
CA GLN A 262 1.16 -8.38 -0.54
C GLN A 262 1.19 -9.60 -1.46
N PHE A 263 2.31 -9.82 -2.12
CA PHE A 263 2.52 -10.97 -3.00
C PHE A 263 3.84 -11.66 -2.64
N GLN A 264 3.90 -12.96 -2.91
CA GLN A 264 5.15 -13.71 -2.75
C GLN A 264 6.13 -13.26 -3.83
N TYR A 265 7.16 -12.53 -3.41
CA TYR A 265 8.08 -11.89 -4.34
C TYR A 265 8.76 -12.91 -5.24
N LYS A 266 9.33 -13.97 -4.66
CA LYS A 266 10.02 -15.04 -5.40
C LYS A 266 9.12 -15.67 -6.47
N THR A 267 7.88 -15.99 -6.13
CA THR A 267 6.91 -16.58 -7.07
C THR A 267 6.59 -15.62 -8.23
N ALA A 268 6.46 -14.33 -7.92
CA ALA A 268 6.22 -13.29 -8.92
C ALA A 268 7.44 -13.03 -9.82
N ASP A 269 8.65 -13.08 -9.26
CA ASP A 269 9.92 -12.87 -9.94
C ASP A 269 10.29 -14.03 -10.87
N GLU A 270 9.97 -15.27 -10.48
CA GLU A 270 10.22 -16.48 -11.26
C GLU A 270 9.26 -16.68 -12.43
N GLY A 271 8.09 -16.02 -12.42
CA GLY A 271 7.13 -16.15 -13.53
C GLY A 271 6.45 -17.53 -13.64
N LYS A 272 6.28 -18.26 -12.53
CA LYS A 272 5.83 -19.67 -12.55
C LYS A 272 4.34 -19.89 -12.82
N SER A 273 3.50 -18.86 -12.78
CA SER A 273 2.07 -19.03 -13.12
C SER A 273 1.81 -18.70 -14.58
N LYS A 274 0.93 -19.44 -15.23
CA LYS A 274 0.45 -19.14 -16.59
C LYS A 274 -0.07 -17.68 -16.62
N GLY A 275 0.61 -16.80 -17.37
CA GLY A 275 0.30 -15.36 -17.40
C GLY A 275 0.89 -14.53 -16.26
N SER A 276 1.95 -14.97 -15.58
CA SER A 276 2.59 -14.14 -14.54
C SER A 276 3.43 -13.05 -15.15
N CYS A 277 2.98 -11.82 -14.93
CA CYS A 277 3.81 -10.65 -15.03
C CYS A 277 4.94 -10.76 -13.99
N ARG A 278 6.19 -10.60 -14.44
CA ARG A 278 7.40 -10.46 -13.61
C ARG A 278 7.78 -8.99 -13.41
N ASN A 279 6.86 -8.06 -13.67
CA ASN A 279 7.01 -6.66 -13.24
C ASN A 279 6.95 -6.61 -11.71
N VAL A 280 8.09 -6.83 -11.09
CA VAL A 280 8.35 -6.70 -9.67
C VAL A 280 9.42 -5.63 -9.47
N PRO A 281 9.46 -4.96 -8.32
CA PRO A 281 10.55 -4.05 -7.99
C PRO A 281 11.86 -4.84 -7.85
N ILE A 282 12.94 -4.34 -8.40
CA ILE A 282 14.29 -4.91 -8.32
C ILE A 282 15.26 -3.82 -7.85
N ILE A 283 16.36 -4.22 -7.22
CA ILE A 283 17.40 -3.28 -6.77
C ILE A 283 18.41 -3.13 -7.91
N CYS A 284 18.68 -1.88 -8.32
CA CYS A 284 19.73 -1.62 -9.29
C CYS A 284 21.11 -1.85 -8.65
N GLY A 285 21.88 -2.79 -9.21
CA GLY A 285 23.23 -3.10 -8.71
C GLY A 285 24.31 -2.05 -9.05
N LEU A 286 23.96 -1.02 -9.82
CA LEU A 286 24.85 0.09 -10.18
C LEU A 286 24.64 1.31 -9.27
N CYS A 287 23.47 1.43 -8.64
CA CYS A 287 23.20 2.49 -7.67
C CYS A 287 24.04 2.28 -6.39
N PRO A 288 24.38 3.36 -5.67
CA PRO A 288 24.95 3.25 -4.34
C PRO A 288 24.11 2.31 -3.46
N GLY A 289 24.76 1.32 -2.87
CA GLY A 289 24.12 0.39 -1.95
C GLY A 289 23.63 1.08 -0.67
N PRO A 290 22.90 0.36 0.20
CA PRO A 290 22.49 0.91 1.48
C PRO A 290 23.72 1.25 2.34
N ALA A 291 23.64 2.32 3.13
CA ALA A 291 24.71 2.67 4.07
C ALA A 291 24.90 1.60 5.16
N ARG A 292 23.81 0.91 5.55
CA ARG A 292 23.82 -0.20 6.52
C ARG A 292 23.05 -1.39 5.97
N GLN A 293 23.40 -2.60 6.40
CA GLN A 293 22.80 -3.85 5.93
C GLN A 293 21.25 -3.91 6.07
N HIS A 294 20.67 -3.13 6.98
CA HIS A 294 19.23 -3.12 7.25
C HIS A 294 18.49 -1.90 6.67
N ASP A 295 19.21 -0.99 6.03
CA ASP A 295 18.58 0.17 5.42
C ASP A 295 17.79 -0.27 4.18
N THR A 296 16.65 0.37 3.98
CA THR A 296 15.86 0.20 2.76
C THR A 296 16.48 1.01 1.64
N VAL A 297 16.50 0.44 0.43
CA VAL A 297 16.92 1.13 -0.80
C VAL A 297 15.72 1.32 -1.74
N PRO A 298 15.77 2.27 -2.67
CA PRO A 298 14.77 2.39 -3.73
C PRO A 298 14.65 1.11 -4.54
N GLY A 299 13.41 0.64 -4.76
CA GLY A 299 13.08 -0.45 -5.65
C GLY A 299 12.63 0.09 -7.01
N ILE A 300 13.21 -0.42 -8.09
CA ILE A 300 12.87 -0.03 -9.46
C ILE A 300 12.00 -1.14 -10.07
N TRP A 301 10.80 -0.82 -10.53
CA TRP A 301 9.98 -1.79 -11.27
C TRP A 301 10.77 -2.37 -12.44
N ARG A 302 10.78 -3.69 -12.62
CA ARG A 302 11.59 -4.36 -13.65
C ARG A 302 11.43 -3.73 -15.03
N TYR A 303 10.20 -3.42 -15.43
CA TYR A 303 9.91 -2.81 -16.73
C TYR A 303 10.45 -1.38 -16.87
N ASN A 304 10.72 -0.69 -15.76
CA ASN A 304 11.26 0.67 -15.73
C ASN A 304 12.79 0.67 -15.68
N MET A 305 13.46 -0.48 -15.59
CA MET A 305 14.92 -0.51 -15.50
C MET A 305 15.63 0.14 -16.70
N PRO A 306 15.15 0.02 -17.97
CA PRO A 306 15.72 0.77 -19.08
C PRO A 306 15.68 2.29 -18.88
N ASP A 307 14.55 2.83 -18.41
CA ASP A 307 14.40 4.27 -18.10
C ASP A 307 15.35 4.70 -16.99
N HIS A 308 15.39 3.92 -15.91
CA HIS A 308 16.28 4.16 -14.79
C HIS A 308 17.75 4.21 -15.23
N LEU A 309 18.19 3.26 -16.06
CA LEU A 309 19.55 3.23 -16.58
C LEU A 309 19.86 4.46 -17.45
N ARG A 310 18.93 4.89 -18.31
CA ARG A 310 19.13 6.12 -19.09
C ARG A 310 19.29 7.39 -18.23
N MET A 311 18.56 7.47 -17.12
CA MET A 311 18.58 8.65 -16.26
C MET A 311 19.74 8.68 -15.27
N HIS A 312 20.19 7.52 -14.78
CA HIS A 312 21.15 7.43 -13.67
C HIS A 312 22.46 6.73 -14.02
N HIS A 313 22.50 6.01 -15.14
CA HIS A 313 23.61 5.16 -15.57
C HIS A 313 23.83 5.26 -17.09
N ALA A 314 23.81 6.48 -17.63
CA ALA A 314 23.88 6.77 -19.06
C ALA A 314 25.21 6.33 -19.71
N GLU A 315 26.21 5.99 -18.91
CA GLU A 315 27.49 5.42 -19.35
C GLU A 315 27.39 3.98 -19.87
N TYR A 316 26.28 3.28 -19.63
CA TYR A 316 26.08 1.90 -20.08
C TYR A 316 25.22 1.80 -21.34
N ALA A 317 25.64 0.93 -22.26
CA ALA A 317 24.90 0.63 -23.48
C ALA A 317 23.59 -0.12 -23.20
N LEU A 318 22.54 0.27 -23.93
CA LEU A 318 21.20 -0.33 -23.94
C LEU A 318 20.81 -0.71 -25.39
N PRO A 319 19.78 -1.56 -25.60
CA PRO A 319 19.39 -1.95 -26.96
C PRO A 319 18.98 -0.77 -27.84
N GLN A 320 18.40 0.28 -27.25
CA GLN A 320 18.02 1.51 -27.94
C GLN A 320 19.13 2.57 -27.96
N GLN A 321 20.21 2.37 -27.21
CA GLN A 321 21.36 3.29 -27.10
C GLN A 321 22.64 2.44 -27.02
N PRO A 322 23.17 1.96 -28.16
CA PRO A 322 24.26 0.99 -28.17
C PRO A 322 25.62 1.58 -27.78
N GLU A 323 25.73 2.90 -27.72
CA GLU A 323 26.94 3.60 -27.28
C GLU A 323 27.09 3.48 -25.75
N GLY A 324 28.27 3.06 -25.29
CA GLY A 324 28.62 2.99 -23.87
C GLY A 324 29.30 1.69 -23.44
N LEU A 325 29.49 1.55 -22.14
CA LEU A 325 30.06 0.35 -21.51
C LEU A 325 29.06 -0.81 -21.55
N PRO A 326 29.53 -2.06 -21.69
CA PRO A 326 28.64 -3.22 -21.61
C PRO A 326 27.99 -3.31 -20.23
N LEU A 327 26.67 -3.46 -20.19
CA LEU A 327 25.93 -3.61 -18.94
C LEU A 327 26.36 -4.89 -18.19
N PRO A 328 26.62 -4.83 -16.88
CA PRO A 328 26.99 -6.02 -16.12
C PRO A 328 25.93 -7.13 -16.23
N TYR A 329 26.39 -8.37 -16.34
CA TYR A 329 25.52 -9.54 -16.56
C TYR A 329 24.39 -9.65 -15.53
N SER A 330 24.69 -9.37 -14.25
CA SER A 330 23.71 -9.40 -13.17
C SER A 330 22.56 -8.41 -13.38
N VAL A 331 22.88 -7.17 -13.76
CA VAL A 331 21.89 -6.11 -14.02
C VAL A 331 21.06 -6.47 -15.25
N ARG A 332 21.72 -6.86 -16.34
CA ARG A 332 21.06 -7.31 -17.57
C ARG A 332 20.08 -8.47 -17.33
N LYS A 333 20.49 -9.48 -16.58
CA LYS A 333 19.64 -10.63 -16.25
C LYS A 333 18.44 -10.24 -15.38
N SER A 334 18.63 -9.33 -14.43
CA SER A 334 17.55 -8.91 -13.53
C SER A 334 16.42 -8.14 -14.23
N MET A 335 16.74 -7.42 -15.31
CA MET A 335 15.78 -6.62 -16.08
C MET A 335 15.18 -7.34 -17.30
N GLU A 336 15.58 -8.58 -17.54
CA GLU A 336 15.16 -9.33 -18.71
C GLU A 336 13.66 -9.62 -18.70
N ILE A 337 13.00 -9.31 -19.81
CA ILE A 337 11.61 -9.62 -20.10
C ILE A 337 11.64 -10.66 -21.22
N SER A 338 11.09 -11.86 -20.95
CA SER A 338 11.15 -12.95 -21.92
C SER A 338 10.06 -12.79 -22.98
N GLN A 339 10.26 -13.36 -24.17
CA GLN A 339 9.28 -13.28 -25.24
C GLN A 339 7.94 -13.93 -24.83
N GLU A 340 7.98 -15.00 -24.04
CA GLU A 340 6.80 -15.66 -23.50
C GLU A 340 6.03 -14.74 -22.54
N GLU A 341 6.73 -13.94 -21.74
CA GLU A 341 6.12 -12.94 -20.88
C GLU A 341 5.46 -11.84 -21.70
N GLU A 342 6.14 -11.32 -22.72
CA GLU A 342 5.58 -10.29 -23.61
C GLU A 342 4.32 -10.80 -24.32
N ALA A 343 4.38 -12.00 -24.90
CA ALA A 343 3.23 -12.65 -25.53
C ALA A 343 2.08 -12.89 -24.53
N ALA A 344 2.38 -13.35 -23.31
CA ALA A 344 1.37 -13.57 -22.28
C ALA A 344 0.71 -12.27 -21.80
N MET A 345 1.38 -11.13 -21.92
CA MET A 345 0.84 -9.79 -21.63
C MET A 345 0.07 -9.18 -22.82
N GLY A 346 -0.01 -9.90 -23.94
CA GLY A 346 -0.71 -9.46 -25.14
C GLY A 346 0.08 -8.49 -26.03
N VAL A 347 1.42 -8.46 -25.90
CA VAL A 347 2.28 -7.77 -26.87
C VAL A 347 2.27 -8.57 -28.17
N ARG A 348 2.01 -7.91 -29.29
CA ARG A 348 1.99 -8.58 -30.60
C ARG A 348 3.43 -8.92 -31.03
N PRO A 349 3.67 -10.05 -31.72
CA PRO A 349 5.02 -10.52 -32.06
C PRO A 349 5.90 -9.48 -32.77
N GLU A 350 5.31 -8.62 -33.60
CA GLU A 350 6.02 -7.56 -34.32
C GLU A 350 6.55 -6.43 -33.42
N PHE A 351 6.09 -6.33 -32.17
CA PHE A 351 6.58 -5.38 -31.17
C PHE A 351 7.44 -6.04 -30.08
N ILE A 352 7.67 -7.35 -30.14
CA ILE A 352 8.53 -8.06 -29.20
C ILE A 352 9.98 -7.72 -29.51
N LEU A 353 10.74 -7.27 -28.50
CA LEU A 353 12.15 -6.91 -28.70
C LEU A 353 13.01 -8.17 -28.84
N GLN A 354 14.04 -8.09 -29.67
CA GLN A 354 15.03 -9.16 -29.74
C GLN A 354 15.82 -9.24 -28.42
N PRO A 355 16.19 -10.45 -27.96
CA PRO A 355 16.97 -10.63 -26.75
C PRO A 355 18.33 -9.91 -26.82
N PHE A 356 18.78 -9.36 -25.69
CA PHE A 356 20.08 -8.67 -25.57
C PHE A 356 21.28 -9.47 -26.08
N THR A 357 21.22 -10.81 -26.04
CA THR A 357 22.31 -11.68 -26.47
C THR A 357 22.65 -11.55 -27.94
N GLN A 358 21.71 -11.10 -28.78
CA GLN A 358 21.95 -10.93 -30.21
C GLN A 358 22.68 -9.62 -30.56
N VAL A 359 22.56 -8.59 -29.71
CA VAL A 359 23.11 -7.24 -29.96
C VAL A 359 24.63 -7.20 -29.72
N ALA A 360 25.11 -7.88 -28.68
CA ALA A 360 26.55 -7.88 -28.35
C ALA A 360 27.41 -8.57 -29.41
N SER A 361 26.89 -9.62 -30.06
CA SER A 361 27.57 -10.32 -31.15
C SER A 361 27.69 -9.50 -32.44
N ALA A 362 26.78 -8.54 -32.67
CA ALA A 362 26.86 -7.64 -33.83
C ALA A 362 27.93 -6.56 -33.63
N ALA A 363 28.11 -6.06 -32.41
CA ALA A 363 29.13 -5.05 -32.08
C ALA A 363 30.55 -5.62 -32.02
N ALA A 364 30.71 -6.90 -31.62
CA ALA A 364 32.01 -7.56 -31.53
C ALA A 364 32.56 -8.08 -32.87
N GLY A 365 31.83 -7.91 -33.98
CA GLY A 365 32.21 -8.41 -35.30
C GLY A 365 33.29 -7.61 -36.04
N GLY A 366 33.93 -6.63 -35.38
CA GLY A 366 34.87 -5.71 -36.02
C GLY A 366 36.09 -5.38 -35.17
N GLU A 367 36.83 -6.37 -34.68
CA GLU A 367 38.29 -6.27 -34.45
C GLU A 367 38.84 -7.61 -33.94
N THR A 368 39.54 -8.33 -34.81
CA THR A 368 40.23 -9.58 -34.50
C THR A 368 41.50 -9.30 -33.68
N LEU A 369 41.36 -9.00 -32.39
CA LEU A 369 42.50 -8.99 -31.47
C LEU A 369 42.87 -10.44 -31.12
N LYS A 370 44.00 -10.89 -31.67
CA LYS A 370 44.70 -12.14 -31.32
C LYS A 370 44.87 -12.24 -29.81
N ARG A 371 44.14 -13.17 -29.19
CA ARG A 371 44.25 -13.47 -27.76
C ARG A 371 45.43 -14.42 -27.53
N ALA A 372 46.44 -13.95 -26.81
CA ALA A 372 47.50 -14.78 -26.26
C ALA A 372 46.93 -15.74 -25.21
N SER A 373 47.40 -16.99 -25.26
CA SER A 373 47.06 -18.07 -24.34
C SER A 373 47.74 -17.85 -22.98
N GLU A 374 46.96 -17.66 -21.92
CA GLU A 374 47.46 -17.77 -20.56
C GLU A 374 47.05 -19.12 -19.94
N SER A 375 48.06 -19.80 -19.42
CA SER A 375 48.03 -21.13 -18.83
C SER A 375 47.30 -21.16 -17.49
N SER A 376 46.45 -22.16 -17.34
CA SER A 376 45.74 -22.54 -16.11
C SER A 376 46.69 -23.10 -15.04
N GLY A 377 46.98 -22.31 -14.01
CA GLY A 377 47.58 -22.76 -12.75
C GLY A 377 46.50 -23.26 -11.78
N GLY A 378 46.51 -24.56 -11.47
CA GLY A 378 45.59 -25.20 -10.52
C GLY A 378 45.90 -24.84 -9.06
N ILE A 379 44.87 -24.53 -8.29
CA ILE A 379 44.96 -24.31 -6.83
C ILE A 379 44.44 -25.56 -6.11
N ALA A 380 45.33 -26.15 -5.31
CA ALA A 380 45.10 -27.32 -4.47
C ALA A 380 44.14 -27.01 -3.30
N LYS A 381 43.19 -27.92 -3.05
CA LYS A 381 42.34 -27.94 -1.86
C LYS A 381 43.12 -28.52 -0.67
N ARG A 382 43.35 -27.73 0.38
CA ARG A 382 43.74 -28.23 1.70
C ARG A 382 42.48 -28.53 2.53
N GLY A 383 42.30 -29.79 2.89
CA GLY A 383 41.34 -30.21 3.91
C GLY A 383 41.79 -29.76 5.30
N ARG A 384 40.82 -29.42 6.15
CA ARG A 384 41.02 -29.30 7.60
C ARG A 384 40.29 -30.46 8.28
N ARG A 385 41.03 -31.11 9.18
CA ARG A 385 40.50 -31.91 10.30
C ARG A 385 39.88 -31.00 11.34
#